data_AF-A0A921HMN5-F1
#
_entry.id   AF-A0A921HMN5-F1
#
_cell.length_a   1.000
_cell.length_b   1.000
_cell.length_c   1.000
_cell.angle_alpha   90.00
_cell.angle_beta   90.00
_cell.angle_gamma   90.00
#
_symmetry.space_group_name_H-M   'P 1'
#
loop_
_entity.id
_entity.type
_entity.pdbx_description
1 polymer ?
#
loop_
_entity_poly.entity_id
_entity_poly.type
_entity_poly.pdbx_seq_one_letter_code
_entity_poly.pdbx_strand_id
1 'polypeptide(L)' 'IANPLATILSAAMLLRYSLNEDTAASDIEQAVEKALAQGYRTPDLYKEGFKKADTQTMTQAVLDNIQ' A
#
# COMPACT_ATOMS: atom_id res chain seq x y z
N ILE A 1 -14.10 8.81 -0.62
CA ILE A 1 -12.65 8.55 -0.50
C ILE A 1 -12.50 7.10 -0.06
N ALA A 2 -11.77 6.28 -0.81
CA ALA A 2 -11.59 4.86 -0.54
C ALA A 2 -10.15 4.55 -0.14
N ASN A 3 -9.96 3.46 0.60
CA ASN A 3 -8.64 2.91 0.92
C ASN A 3 -8.18 1.96 -0.21
N PRO A 4 -7.13 2.28 -0.97
CA PRO A 4 -6.67 1.44 -2.07
C PRO A 4 -5.85 0.22 -1.61
N LEU A 5 -5.42 0.17 -0.35
CA LEU A 5 -4.45 -0.80 0.15
C LEU A 5 -4.95 -2.25 0.05
N ALA A 6 -6.25 -2.49 0.29
CA ALA A 6 -6.82 -3.83 0.20
C ALA A 6 -6.69 -4.42 -1.22
N THR A 7 -6.98 -3.61 -2.24
CA THR A 7 -6.86 -4.05 -3.64
C THR A 7 -5.39 -4.21 -4.04
N ILE A 8 -4.50 -3.32 -3.60
CA ILE A 8 -3.05 -3.42 -3.86
C ILE A 8 -2.49 -4.72 -3.26
N LEU A 9 -2.81 -5.03 -2.00
CA LEU A 9 -2.35 -6.27 -1.36
C LEU A 9 -3.01 -7.52 -1.98
N SER A 10 -4.22 -7.40 -2.53
CA SER A 10 -4.84 -8.48 -3.30
C SER A 10 -4.08 -8.76 -4.60
N ALA A 11 -3.51 -7.73 -5.24
CA ALA A 11 -2.62 -7.89 -6.39
C ALA A 11 -1.28 -8.55 -6.00
N ALA A 12 -0.71 -8.22 -4.84
CA ALA A 12 0.46 -8.92 -4.30
C ALA A 12 0.18 -10.41 -4.04
N MET A 13 -0.99 -10.74 -3.47
CA MET A 13 -1.42 -12.13 -3.34
C MET A 13 -1.59 -12.84 -4.69
N LEU A 14 -2.13 -12.15 -5.71
CA LEU A 14 -2.22 -12.70 -7.06
C LEU A 14 -0.83 -13.02 -7.64
N LEU A 15 0.13 -12.10 -7.49
CA LEU A 15 1.51 -12.32 -7.94
C LEU A 15 2.12 -13.55 -7.25
N ARG A 16 1.98 -13.64 -5.94
CA ARG A 16 2.53 -14.72 -5.13
C ARG A 16 1.89 -16.08 -5.46
N TYR A 17 0.57 -16.16 -5.43
CA TYR A 17 -0.13 -17.46 -5.47
C TYR A 17 -0.55 -17.90 -6.87
N SER A 18 -0.77 -16.98 -7.80
CA SER A 18 -1.27 -17.32 -9.15
C SER A 18 -0.18 -17.22 -10.21
N LEU A 19 0.81 -16.35 -10.02
CA LEU A 19 1.85 -16.08 -11.02
C LEU A 19 3.25 -16.54 -10.59
N ASN A 20 3.42 -16.99 -9.35
CA ASN A 20 4.70 -17.45 -8.80
C ASN A 20 5.79 -16.35 -8.84
N GLU A 21 5.38 -15.09 -8.70
CA GLU A 21 6.21 -13.89 -8.71
C GLU A 21 6.44 -13.38 -7.28
N ASP A 22 7.15 -14.17 -6.47
CA ASP A 22 7.39 -13.88 -5.05
C ASP A 22 8.14 -12.57 -4.81
N THR A 23 9.11 -12.23 -5.67
CA THR A 23 9.89 -10.98 -5.54
C THR A 23 8.98 -9.77 -5.73
N ALA A 24 8.23 -9.72 -6.83
CA ALA A 24 7.31 -8.61 -7.11
C ALA A 24 6.21 -8.49 -6.03
N ALA A 25 5.68 -9.61 -5.53
CA ALA A 25 4.73 -9.59 -4.43
C ALA A 25 5.35 -8.98 -3.15
N SER A 26 6.56 -9.40 -2.81
CA SER A 26 7.29 -8.92 -1.63
C SER A 26 7.66 -7.43 -1.74
N ASP A 27 7.95 -6.95 -2.94
CA ASP A 27 8.24 -5.53 -3.18
C ASP A 27 7.00 -4.65 -2.96
N ILE A 28 5.83 -5.10 -3.42
CA ILE A 28 4.56 -4.40 -3.16
C ILE A 28 4.21 -4.40 -1.66
N GLU A 29 4.34 -5.55 -0.99
CA GLU A 29 4.08 -5.68 0.44
C GLU A 29 4.96 -4.72 1.26
N GLN A 30 6.26 -4.68 0.96
CA GLN A 30 7.21 -3.77 1.59
C GLN A 30 6.91 -2.30 1.29
N ALA A 31 6.51 -1.98 0.05
CA ALA A 31 6.15 -0.61 -0.32
C ALA A 31 4.94 -0.10 0.49
N VAL A 32 3.93 -0.96 0.69
CA VAL A 32 2.78 -0.67 1.56
C VAL A 32 3.20 -0.46 3.00
N GLU A 33 4.06 -1.34 3.56
CA GLU A 33 4.58 -1.17 4.92
C GLU A 33 5.34 0.15 5.09
N LYS A 34 6.20 0.51 4.14
CA LYS A 34 6.96 1.78 4.17
C LYS A 34 6.03 2.99 4.10
N ALA A 35 5.03 2.99 3.22
CA ALA A 35 4.04 4.08 3.16
C ALA A 35 3.28 4.24 4.49
N LEU A 36 2.91 3.13 5.13
CA LEU A 36 2.27 3.15 6.44
C LEU A 36 3.23 3.61 7.55
N ALA A 37 4.51 3.23 7.51
CA ALA A 37 5.53 3.67 8.46
C ALA A 37 5.84 5.17 8.35
N GLN A 38 5.72 5.75 7.15
CA GLN A 38 5.80 7.19 6.90
C GLN A 38 4.59 7.98 7.41
N GLY A 39 3.59 7.27 7.97
CA GLY A 39 2.44 7.84 8.66
C GLY A 39 1.25 8.13 7.76
N TYR A 40 1.24 7.74 6.48
CA TYR A 40 0.08 7.93 5.61
C TYR A 40 -1.10 7.06 6.06
N ARG A 41 -2.29 7.65 6.19
CA ARG A 41 -3.53 6.94 6.54
C ARG A 41 -4.70 7.51 5.73
N THR A 42 -5.50 6.63 5.13
CA THR A 42 -6.78 7.01 4.53
C THR A 42 -7.81 7.34 5.62
N PRO A 43 -8.94 8.02 5.31
CA PRO A 43 -9.87 8.52 6.32
C PRO A 43 -10.45 7.44 7.24
N ASP A 44 -10.55 6.20 6.77
CA ASP A 44 -10.97 5.02 7.53
C ASP A 44 -9.96 4.56 8.59
N LEU A 45 -8.67 4.87 8.42
CA LEU A 45 -7.57 4.48 9.32
C LEU A 45 -6.90 5.67 10.03
N TYR A 46 -7.42 6.88 9.80
CA TYR A 46 -6.82 8.10 10.30
C TYR A 46 -7.05 8.28 11.79
N LYS A 47 -5.99 8.74 12.49
CA LYS A 47 -6.02 9.24 13.88
C LYS A 47 -5.12 10.47 13.96
N GLU A 48 -5.28 11.28 15.00
CA GLU A 48 -4.38 12.41 15.24
C GLU A 48 -2.92 11.94 15.32
N GLY A 49 -2.02 12.68 14.66
CA GLY A 49 -0.60 12.32 14.54
C GLY A 49 -0.22 11.60 13.24
N PHE A 50 -1.18 11.21 12.39
CA PHE A 50 -0.91 10.65 11.07
C PHE A 50 -1.05 11.67 9.93
N LYS A 51 -0.48 11.35 8.77
CA LYS A 51 -0.67 12.10 7.53
C LYS A 51 -1.95 11.62 6.86
N LYS A 52 -2.97 12.47 6.80
CA LYS A 52 -4.22 12.17 6.09
C LYS A 52 -3.93 12.04 4.59
N ALA A 53 -4.30 10.92 4.02
CA ALA A 53 -4.19 10.63 2.59
C ALA A 53 -5.58 10.39 2.00
N ASP A 54 -5.81 10.80 0.76
CA ASP A 54 -6.92 10.28 -0.02
C ASP A 54 -6.46 9.05 -0.83
N THR A 55 -7.33 8.54 -1.71
CA THR A 55 -7.03 7.35 -2.51
C THR A 55 -5.81 7.55 -3.41
N GLN A 56 -5.68 8.71 -4.06
CA GLN A 56 -4.55 8.99 -4.96
C GLN A 56 -3.26 9.20 -4.18
N THR A 57 -3.30 9.98 -3.12
CA THR A 57 -2.14 10.25 -2.25
C THR A 57 -1.60 8.96 -1.63
N MET A 58 -2.49 8.07 -1.17
CA MET A 58 -2.08 6.77 -0.64
C MET A 58 -1.46 5.90 -1.74
N THR A 59 -2.03 5.90 -2.95
CA THR A 59 -1.48 5.15 -4.08
C THR A 59 -0.08 5.65 -4.45
N GLN A 60 0.09 6.98 -4.52
CA GLN A 60 1.39 7.58 -4.81
C GLN A 60 2.43 7.26 -3.73
N ALA A 61 2.05 7.33 -2.46
CA ALA A 61 2.94 6.97 -1.36
C ALA A 61 3.40 5.51 -1.45
N VAL A 62 2.55 4.59 -1.92
CA VAL A 62 2.97 3.20 -2.18
C VAL A 62 3.93 3.14 -3.37
N LEU A 63 3.61 3.77 -4.50
CA LEU A 63 4.46 3.78 -5.70
C LEU A 63 5.86 4.32 -5.43
N ASP A 64 5.98 5.38 -4.63
CA ASP A 64 7.26 5.99 -4.25
C ASP A 64 8.17 5.06 -3.43
N ASN A 65 7.63 3.94 -2.92
CA ASN A 65 8.35 2.96 -2.11
C ASN A 65 8.55 1.59 -2.80
N ILE A 66 8.14 1.43 -4.06
CA ILE A 66 8.42 0.24 -4.89
C ILE A 66 9.87 0.31 -5.40
N GLN A 67 10.58 -0.82 -5.41
CA GLN A 67 11.97 -0.93 -5.91
C GLN A 67 12.05 -1.54 -7.31
#